data_AF-A0A183MN24-F1
#
_entry.id   AF-A0A183MN24-F1
#
_cell.length_a   1.000
_cell.length_b   1.000
_cell.length_c   1.000
_cell.angle_alpha   90.00
_cell.angle_beta   90.00
_cell.angle_gamma   90.00
#
_symmetry.space_group_name_H-M   'P 1'
#
loop_
_entity.id
_entity.type
_entity.pdbx_description
1 polymer ?
#
loop_
_entity_poly.entity_id
_entity_poly.type
_entity_poly.pdbx_seq_one_letter_code
_entity_poly.pdbx_strand_id
1 'polypeptide(L)'
;MNHREADIASDHHLVVANLKLKLKKNCTTGQTALQRFDTAFLRDTDKLNYFKIALNDRFQALQDLLEEEETTMEDNWKGIKEALTSTCQEVLGLKKHHHKKWTPIETLDRIKERKNKKTAINNSRTRAEKVQAQAGYIEANKQVKKSIGAYKKKYVKELATTAEKAAREGNMKQLYNTTKKLAGKYRETGQRQRRQANH
;
A
#
# COMPACT_ATOMS: atom_id res chain seq x y z
N MET A 1 -42.24 6.89 -52.57
CA MET A 1 -42.13 6.14 -51.30
C MET A 1 -41.18 6.92 -50.43
N ASN A 2 -41.69 7.59 -49.39
CA ASN A 2 -40.88 8.48 -48.55
C ASN A 2 -40.72 7.81 -47.19
N HIS A 3 -39.48 7.45 -46.83
CA HIS A 3 -39.15 7.00 -45.48
C HIS A 3 -39.11 8.21 -44.56
N ARG A 4 -39.98 8.23 -43.54
CA ARG A 4 -39.88 9.16 -42.40
C ARG A 4 -38.74 8.66 -41.52
N GLU A 5 -37.63 9.38 -41.49
CA GLU A 5 -36.69 9.30 -40.37
C GLU A 5 -37.39 9.84 -39.13
N ALA A 6 -37.47 9.00 -38.10
CA ALA A 6 -37.92 9.41 -36.77
C ALA A 6 -36.71 10.05 -36.07
N ASP A 7 -36.82 11.35 -35.79
CA ASP A 7 -35.88 12.07 -34.94
C ASP A 7 -36.09 11.60 -33.49
N ILE A 8 -35.15 10.80 -32.96
CA ILE A 8 -35.16 10.32 -31.57
C ILE A 8 -34.37 11.32 -30.73
N ALA A 9 -34.85 12.55 -30.65
CA ALA A 9 -34.44 13.48 -29.61
C ALA A 9 -35.12 13.04 -28.32
N SER A 10 -34.40 12.31 -27.47
CA SER A 10 -34.91 11.89 -26.16
C SER A 10 -35.16 13.12 -25.28
N ASP A 11 -36.42 13.37 -24.90
CA ASP A 11 -36.86 14.48 -24.02
C ASP A 11 -36.40 14.33 -22.55
N HIS A 12 -35.40 13.48 -22.27
CA HIS A 12 -34.99 13.19 -20.90
C HIS A 12 -34.01 14.26 -20.39
N HIS A 13 -34.46 15.04 -19.41
CA HIS A 13 -33.61 15.98 -18.69
C HIS A 13 -32.69 15.22 -17.72
N LEU A 14 -31.38 15.49 -17.81
CA LEU A 14 -30.40 14.96 -16.87
C LEU A 14 -30.68 15.49 -15.46
N VAL A 15 -31.16 14.63 -14.57
CA VAL A 15 -31.34 14.99 -13.15
C VAL A 15 -30.04 14.71 -12.40
N VAL A 16 -29.35 15.76 -11.97
CA VAL A 16 -28.12 15.67 -11.17
C VAL A 16 -28.45 16.01 -9.71
N ALA A 17 -28.21 15.06 -8.79
CA ALA A 17 -28.39 15.28 -7.36
C ALA A 17 -27.04 15.44 -6.64
N ASN A 18 -26.92 16.49 -5.81
CA ASN A 18 -25.76 16.70 -4.95
C ASN A 18 -26.02 16.14 -3.54
N LEU A 19 -25.28 15.10 -3.16
CA LEU A 19 -25.42 14.43 -1.86
C LEU A 19 -24.25 14.77 -0.92
N LYS A 20 -24.56 15.11 0.32
CA LYS A 20 -23.57 15.33 1.40
C LYS A 20 -23.65 14.21 2.43
N LEU A 21 -22.71 13.26 2.35
CA LEU A 21 -22.63 12.12 3.27
C LEU A 21 -21.66 12.39 4.43
N LYS A 22 -22.08 12.05 5.65
CA LYS A 22 -21.18 12.01 6.83
C LYS A 22 -20.69 10.57 7.02
N LEU A 23 -19.45 10.30 6.65
CA LEU A 23 -18.86 8.96 6.78
C LEU A 23 -18.24 8.79 8.18
N LYS A 24 -18.69 7.76 8.92
CA LYS A 24 -18.08 7.35 10.18
C LYS A 24 -16.94 6.38 9.89
N LYS A 25 -15.76 6.65 10.44
CA LYS A 25 -14.60 5.75 10.30
C LYS A 25 -14.78 4.55 11.22
N ASN A 26 -15.05 3.38 10.63
CA ASN A 26 -15.05 2.12 11.37
C ASN A 26 -13.60 1.61 11.43
N CYS A 27 -13.00 1.63 12.63
CA CYS A 27 -11.72 0.97 12.84
C CYS A 27 -11.96 -0.53 13.01
N THR A 28 -11.69 -1.31 11.96
CA THR A 28 -11.65 -2.78 12.04
C THR A 28 -10.38 -3.18 12.80
N THR A 29 -10.53 -3.50 14.09
CA THR A 29 -9.42 -3.84 15.01
C THR A 29 -8.76 -5.20 14.71
N GLY A 30 -9.15 -5.91 13.65
CA GLY A 30 -8.56 -7.21 13.36
C GLY A 30 -8.89 -7.77 11.98
N GLN A 31 -8.19 -7.29 10.95
CA GLN A 31 -7.77 -8.05 9.76
C GLN A 31 -7.10 -7.07 8.78
N THR A 32 -5.97 -7.51 8.20
CA THR A 32 -5.19 -6.88 7.12
C THR A 32 -5.10 -5.35 7.20
N ALA A 33 -3.94 -4.82 7.64
CA ALA A 33 -3.66 -3.38 7.49
C ALA A 33 -3.99 -2.97 6.04
N LEU A 34 -5.03 -2.15 5.85
CA LEU A 34 -5.47 -1.70 4.53
C LEU A 34 -4.24 -1.17 3.80
N GLN A 35 -3.78 -1.92 2.79
CA GLN A 35 -2.67 -1.48 1.97
C GLN A 35 -3.13 -0.21 1.27
N ARG A 36 -2.42 0.88 1.52
CA ARG A 36 -2.76 2.17 0.93
C ARG A 36 -2.31 2.16 -0.52
N PHE A 37 -3.13 2.71 -1.41
CA PHE A 37 -2.71 2.99 -2.78
C PHE A 37 -1.72 4.16 -2.82
N ASP A 38 -0.87 4.18 -3.84
CA ASP A 38 0.07 5.29 -4.04
C ASP A 38 -0.61 6.46 -4.75
N THR A 39 -1.17 7.39 -3.97
CA THR A 39 -1.87 8.57 -4.51
C THR A 39 -0.92 9.59 -5.14
N ALA A 40 0.41 9.42 -5.06
CA ALA A 40 1.35 10.30 -5.73
C ALA A 40 1.19 10.26 -7.26
N PHE A 41 0.74 9.12 -7.81
CA PHE A 41 0.48 8.98 -9.24
C PHE A 41 -0.64 9.87 -9.77
N LEU A 42 -1.57 10.31 -8.91
CA LEU A 42 -2.63 11.24 -9.30
C LEU A 42 -2.14 12.68 -9.45
N ARG A 43 -0.87 12.98 -9.15
CA ARG A 43 -0.26 14.29 -9.44
C ARG A 43 0.14 14.45 -10.89
N ASP A 44 0.32 13.33 -11.59
CA ASP A 44 0.63 13.28 -13.00
C ASP A 44 -0.69 13.35 -13.78
N THR A 45 -0.82 14.36 -14.64
CA THR A 45 -2.06 14.64 -15.38
C THR A 45 -2.43 13.51 -16.32
N ASP A 46 -1.45 12.88 -16.97
CA ASP A 46 -1.68 11.79 -17.93
C ASP A 46 -2.17 10.55 -17.19
N LYS A 47 -1.54 10.21 -16.07
CA LYS A 47 -1.98 9.09 -15.21
C LYS A 47 -3.35 9.33 -14.58
N LEU A 48 -3.65 10.57 -14.19
CA LEU A 48 -4.96 10.92 -13.66
C LEU A 48 -6.06 10.76 -14.73
N ASN A 49 -5.78 11.15 -15.98
CA ASN A 49 -6.71 10.95 -17.08
C ASN A 49 -6.90 9.48 -17.40
N TYR A 50 -5.81 8.70 -17.42
CA TYR A 50 -5.87 7.25 -17.58
C TYR A 50 -6.70 6.59 -16.45
N PHE A 51 -6.53 7.03 -15.21
CA PHE A 51 -7.34 6.56 -14.08
C PHE A 51 -8.83 6.81 -14.31
N LYS A 52 -9.21 8.02 -14.78
CA LYS A 52 -10.61 8.35 -15.06
C LYS A 52 -11.19 7.46 -16.16
N ILE A 53 -10.44 7.24 -17.24
CA ILE A 53 -10.88 6.39 -18.36
C ILE A 53 -11.07 4.95 -17.87
N ALA A 54 -10.05 4.34 -17.27
CA ALA A 54 -10.13 2.97 -16.76
C ALA A 54 -11.23 2.78 -15.70
N LEU A 55 -11.51 3.83 -14.92
CA LEU A 55 -12.61 3.80 -13.96
C LEU A 55 -13.97 3.82 -14.67
N ASN A 56 -14.15 4.74 -15.62
CA ASN A 56 -15.38 4.86 -16.40
C ASN A 56 -15.68 3.58 -17.18
N ASP A 57 -14.68 3.01 -17.86
CA ASP A 57 -14.84 1.78 -18.64
C ASP A 57 -15.33 0.62 -17.77
N ARG A 58 -14.81 0.51 -16.54
CA ARG A 58 -15.25 -0.51 -15.58
C ARG A 58 -16.63 -0.25 -15.01
N PHE A 59 -16.99 1.01 -14.77
CA PHE A 59 -18.34 1.35 -14.32
C PHE A 59 -19.36 1.11 -15.41
N GLN A 60 -19.01 1.36 -16.68
CA GLN A 60 -19.87 1.02 -17.81
C GLN A 60 -20.10 -0.48 -17.86
N ALA A 61 -19.03 -1.29 -17.83
CA ALA A 61 -19.16 -2.75 -17.80
C ALA A 61 -19.95 -3.27 -16.58
N LEU A 62 -19.84 -2.60 -15.43
CA LEU A 62 -20.63 -2.94 -14.24
C LEU A 62 -22.11 -2.57 -14.42
N GLN A 63 -22.41 -1.45 -15.06
CA GLN A 63 -23.78 -1.03 -15.35
C GLN A 63 -24.44 -1.97 -16.35
N ASP A 64 -23.73 -2.35 -17.43
CA ASP A 64 -24.22 -3.30 -18.42
C ASP A 64 -24.56 -4.65 -17.77
N LEU A 65 -23.72 -5.12 -16.83
CA LEU A 65 -23.98 -6.33 -16.04
C LEU A 65 -25.20 -6.20 -15.12
N LEU A 66 -25.41 -5.02 -14.53
CA LEU A 66 -26.53 -4.72 -13.64
C LEU A 66 -27.87 -4.66 -14.37
N GLU A 67 -27.86 -4.27 -15.66
CA GLU A 67 -29.05 -4.23 -16.50
C GLU A 67 -29.47 -5.63 -16.98
N GLU A 68 -28.54 -6.60 -17.03
CA GLU A 68 -28.83 -7.99 -17.44
C GLU A 68 -29.21 -8.93 -16.27
N GLU A 69 -28.80 -8.65 -15.03
CA GLU A 69 -28.96 -9.55 -13.89
C GLU A 69 -29.74 -8.89 -12.73
N GLU A 70 -30.74 -9.59 -12.19
CA GLU A 70 -31.55 -9.14 -11.04
C GLU A 70 -30.71 -9.23 -9.74
N THR A 71 -29.81 -8.27 -9.58
CA THR A 71 -28.80 -8.23 -8.51
C THR A 71 -29.33 -7.59 -7.24
N THR A 72 -28.92 -8.11 -6.08
CA THR A 72 -29.31 -7.50 -4.81
C THR A 72 -28.55 -6.19 -4.57
N MET A 73 -29.08 -5.30 -3.73
CA MET A 73 -28.41 -4.04 -3.37
C MET A 73 -27.02 -4.27 -2.75
N GLU A 74 -26.82 -5.42 -2.10
CA GLU A 74 -25.55 -5.82 -1.49
C GLU A 74 -24.52 -6.23 -2.56
N ASP A 75 -24.97 -6.94 -3.60
CA ASP A 75 -24.14 -7.31 -4.75
C ASP A 75 -23.73 -6.07 -5.54
N ASN A 76 -24.65 -5.10 -5.70
CA ASN A 76 -24.35 -3.81 -6.33
C ASN A 76 -23.28 -3.03 -5.57
N TRP A 77 -23.40 -2.97 -4.25
CA TRP A 77 -22.38 -2.34 -3.41
C TRP A 77 -21.02 -3.05 -3.49
N LYS A 78 -21.03 -4.37 -3.60
CA LYS A 78 -19.82 -5.18 -3.80
C LYS A 78 -19.17 -4.89 -5.15
N GLY A 79 -19.94 -4.87 -6.24
CA GLY A 79 -19.45 -4.54 -7.58
C GLY A 79 -18.82 -3.16 -7.66
N ILE A 80 -19.46 -2.13 -7.09
CA ILE A 80 -18.91 -0.77 -7.01
C ILE A 80 -17.56 -0.75 -6.28
N LYS A 81 -17.49 -1.45 -5.14
CA LYS A 81 -16.25 -1.54 -4.36
C LYS A 81 -15.14 -2.26 -5.13
N GLU A 82 -15.47 -3.31 -5.86
CA GLU A 82 -14.54 -4.09 -6.67
C GLU A 82 -14.02 -3.30 -7.87
N ALA A 83 -14.89 -2.58 -8.59
CA ALA A 83 -14.51 -1.71 -9.71
C ALA A 83 -13.53 -0.61 -9.25
N LEU A 84 -13.85 0.07 -8.14
CA LEU A 84 -12.97 1.09 -7.55
C LEU A 84 -11.64 0.50 -7.09
N THR A 85 -11.67 -0.64 -6.38
CA THR A 85 -10.46 -1.26 -5.82
C THR A 85 -9.54 -1.77 -6.92
N SER A 86 -10.10 -2.42 -7.94
CA SER A 86 -9.35 -2.94 -9.10
C SER A 86 -8.68 -1.82 -9.89
N THR A 87 -9.40 -0.71 -10.14
CA THR A 87 -8.84 0.45 -10.83
C THR A 87 -7.73 1.12 -10.05
N CYS A 88 -7.92 1.31 -8.75
CA CYS A 88 -6.87 1.82 -7.89
C CYS A 88 -5.64 0.89 -7.92
N GLN A 89 -5.83 -0.43 -7.91
CA GLN A 89 -4.73 -1.39 -7.90
C GLN A 89 -3.96 -1.42 -9.23
N GLU A 90 -4.66 -1.32 -10.36
CA GLU A 90 -4.06 -1.30 -11.70
C GLU A 90 -3.27 -0.01 -11.96
N VAL A 91 -3.89 1.14 -11.69
CA VAL A 91 -3.34 2.44 -12.10
C VAL A 91 -2.41 3.04 -11.06
N LEU A 92 -2.81 3.00 -9.78
CA LEU A 92 -2.05 3.62 -8.69
C LEU A 92 -1.05 2.62 -8.10
N GLY A 93 -1.39 1.34 -8.12
CA GLY A 93 -0.62 0.33 -7.43
C GLY A 93 -0.63 0.52 -5.91
N LEU A 94 -0.09 -0.48 -5.22
CA LEU A 94 -0.02 -0.49 -3.77
C LEU A 94 1.22 0.29 -3.32
N LYS A 95 1.05 1.14 -2.30
CA LYS A 95 2.14 1.89 -1.71
C LYS A 95 3.16 0.91 -1.18
N LYS A 96 4.32 0.89 -1.83
CA LYS A 96 5.43 0.03 -1.41
C LYS A 96 5.84 0.47 -0.02
N HIS A 97 5.69 -0.44 0.95
CA HIS A 97 6.37 -0.27 2.21
C HIS A 97 7.86 -0.36 1.91
N HIS A 98 8.54 0.78 1.93
CA HIS A 98 9.99 0.79 2.02
C HIS A 98 10.35 0.14 3.35
N HIS A 99 10.53 -1.18 3.33
CA HIS A 99 11.20 -1.86 4.41
C HIS A 99 12.51 -1.12 4.61
N LYS A 100 12.78 -0.70 5.84
CA LYS A 100 14.11 -0.21 6.16
C LYS A 100 15.07 -1.31 5.70
N LYS A 101 16.04 -0.95 4.86
CA LYS A 101 16.93 -1.90 4.15
C LYS A 101 17.60 -2.94 5.08
N TRP A 102 17.61 -2.69 6.39
CA TRP A 102 18.09 -3.60 7.40
C TRP A 102 17.16 -4.75 7.76
N THR A 103 15.87 -4.77 7.39
CA THR A 103 14.95 -5.87 7.74
C THR A 103 15.11 -7.03 6.76
N PRO A 104 15.81 -8.10 7.12
CA PRO A 104 16.11 -9.22 6.22
C PRO A 104 14.97 -10.23 6.24
N ILE A 105 14.86 -11.02 5.16
CA ILE A 105 13.84 -12.05 4.98
C ILE A 105 13.85 -13.05 6.15
N GLU A 106 15.05 -13.49 6.57
CA GLU A 106 15.21 -14.41 7.71
C GLU A 106 14.60 -13.86 9.02
N THR A 107 14.61 -12.54 9.24
CA THR A 107 13.96 -11.94 10.43
C THR A 107 12.44 -11.92 10.29
N LEU A 108 11.91 -11.78 9.07
CA LEU A 108 10.47 -11.88 8.82
C LEU A 108 9.96 -13.30 9.10
N ASP A 109 10.71 -14.33 8.72
CA ASP A 109 10.37 -15.72 8.99
C ASP A 109 10.34 -16.00 10.50
N ARG A 110 11.35 -15.53 11.25
CA ARG A 110 11.37 -15.61 12.72
C ARG A 110 10.19 -14.87 13.37
N ILE A 111 9.77 -13.73 12.81
CA ILE A 111 8.58 -13.01 13.29
C ILE A 111 7.31 -13.83 13.05
N LYS A 112 7.19 -14.50 11.90
CA LYS A 112 6.07 -15.39 11.58
C LYS A 112 6.05 -16.59 12.53
N GLU A 113 7.19 -17.22 12.78
CA GLU A 113 7.31 -18.33 13.74
C GLU A 113 6.91 -17.91 15.16
N ARG A 114 7.39 -16.74 15.62
CA ARG A 114 6.98 -16.18 16.92
C ARG A 114 5.48 -15.95 17.01
N LYS A 115 4.83 -15.51 15.91
CA LYS A 115 3.36 -15.35 15.86
C LYS A 115 2.66 -16.69 15.98
N ASN A 116 3.11 -17.71 15.27
CA ASN A 116 2.53 -19.06 15.37
C ASN A 116 2.61 -19.61 16.80
N LYS A 117 3.76 -19.42 17.47
CA LYS A 117 3.94 -19.79 18.88
C LYS A 117 3.02 -19.01 19.82
N LYS A 118 2.72 -17.75 19.49
CA LYS A 118 1.73 -16.95 20.24
C LYS A 118 0.31 -17.51 20.05
N THR A 119 -0.04 -17.95 18.85
CA THR A 119 -1.32 -18.63 18.58
C THR A 119 -1.43 -19.94 19.36
N ALA A 120 -0.35 -20.72 19.45
CA ALA A 120 -0.33 -21.95 20.24
C ALA A 120 -0.61 -21.71 21.74
N ILE A 121 -0.13 -20.59 22.30
CA ILE A 121 -0.46 -20.19 23.69
C ILE A 121 -1.94 -19.84 23.84
N ASN A 122 -2.53 -19.15 22.86
CA ASN A 122 -3.92 -18.74 22.94
C ASN A 122 -4.87 -19.94 22.83
N ASN A 123 -4.45 -20.98 22.09
CA ASN A 123 -5.24 -22.19 21.85
C ASN A 123 -4.97 -23.31 22.87
N SER A 124 -4.06 -23.12 23.83
CA SER A 124 -3.72 -24.14 24.83
C SER A 124 -4.93 -24.48 25.70
N ARG A 125 -5.23 -25.76 25.86
CA ARG A 125 -6.42 -26.22 26.59
C ARG A 125 -6.11 -26.56 28.03
N THR A 126 -4.89 -27.03 28.31
CA THR A 126 -4.43 -27.38 29.66
C THR A 126 -3.34 -26.44 30.16
N ARG A 127 -3.16 -26.36 31.49
CA ARG A 127 -2.12 -25.52 32.12
C ARG A 127 -0.71 -25.96 31.70
N ALA A 128 -0.48 -27.26 31.55
CA ALA A 128 0.82 -27.81 31.14
C ALA A 128 1.18 -27.41 29.69
N GLU A 129 0.25 -27.56 28.74
CA GLU A 129 0.41 -27.10 27.36
C GLU A 129 0.73 -25.61 27.29
N LYS A 130 0.03 -24.79 28.10
CA LYS A 130 0.25 -23.35 28.15
C LYS A 130 1.67 -23.00 28.59
N VAL A 131 2.19 -23.70 29.61
CA VAL A 131 3.57 -23.50 30.10
C VAL A 131 4.59 -23.87 29.01
N GLN A 132 4.40 -24.99 28.32
CA GLN A 132 5.29 -25.40 27.22
C GLN A 132 5.25 -24.43 26.04
N ALA A 133 4.05 -24.03 25.60
CA ALA A 133 3.88 -23.06 24.51
C ALA A 133 4.48 -21.69 24.88
N GLN A 134 4.37 -21.29 26.14
CA GLN A 134 4.94 -20.04 26.66
C GLN A 134 6.47 -20.07 26.65
N ALA A 135 7.09 -21.18 27.03
CA ALA A 135 8.54 -21.37 26.90
C ALA A 135 9.00 -21.22 25.42
N GLY A 136 8.28 -21.87 24.48
CA GLY A 136 8.57 -21.77 23.06
C GLY A 136 8.48 -20.34 22.52
N TYR A 137 7.47 -19.57 22.93
CA TYR A 137 7.31 -18.16 22.55
C TYR A 137 8.41 -17.27 23.12
N ILE A 138 8.82 -17.48 24.38
CA ILE A 138 9.89 -16.70 25.02
C ILE A 138 11.18 -16.84 24.21
N GLU A 139 11.55 -18.08 23.85
CA GLU A 139 12.76 -18.36 23.08
C GLU A 139 12.68 -17.73 21.68
N ALA A 140 11.56 -17.92 20.96
CA ALA A 140 11.37 -17.31 19.65
C ALA A 140 11.43 -15.76 19.70
N ASN A 141 10.85 -15.16 20.75
CA ASN A 141 10.88 -13.71 20.93
C ASN A 141 12.30 -13.20 21.24
N LYS A 142 13.09 -13.95 22.01
CA LYS A 142 14.52 -13.66 22.26
C LYS A 142 15.32 -13.69 20.96
N GLN A 143 15.11 -14.70 20.13
CA GLN A 143 15.78 -14.84 18.84
C GLN A 143 15.45 -13.70 17.87
N VAL A 144 14.18 -13.31 17.76
CA VAL A 144 13.75 -12.14 16.97
C VAL A 144 14.45 -10.86 17.44
N LYS A 145 14.52 -10.62 18.76
CA LYS A 145 15.23 -9.44 19.30
C LYS A 145 16.72 -9.48 18.97
N LYS A 146 17.36 -10.64 19.10
CA LYS A 146 18.79 -10.83 18.79
C LYS A 146 19.07 -10.60 17.30
N SER A 147 18.25 -11.14 16.40
CA SER A 147 18.42 -10.96 14.95
C SER A 147 18.26 -9.49 14.58
N ILE A 148 17.18 -8.82 15.01
CA ILE A 148 16.96 -7.39 14.76
C ILE A 148 18.15 -6.55 15.22
N GLY A 149 18.67 -6.83 16.42
CA GLY A 149 19.85 -6.15 16.95
C GLY A 149 21.10 -6.36 16.11
N ALA A 150 21.39 -7.60 15.70
CA ALA A 150 22.55 -7.94 14.88
C ALA A 150 22.48 -7.28 13.49
N TYR A 151 21.32 -7.37 12.82
CA TYR A 151 21.13 -6.79 11.50
C TYR A 151 21.19 -5.26 11.52
N LYS A 152 20.64 -4.61 12.55
CA LYS A 152 20.79 -3.16 12.73
C LYS A 152 22.26 -2.76 12.88
N LYS A 153 23.03 -3.50 13.69
CA LYS A 153 24.47 -3.25 13.87
C LYS A 153 25.24 -3.43 12.55
N LYS A 154 24.96 -4.50 11.80
CA LYS A 154 25.57 -4.77 10.49
C LYS A 154 25.30 -3.64 9.50
N TYR A 155 24.04 -3.21 9.39
CA TYR A 155 23.64 -2.12 8.51
C TYR A 155 24.34 -0.79 8.84
N VAL A 156 24.43 -0.44 10.14
CA VAL A 156 25.15 0.77 10.57
C VAL A 156 26.64 0.67 10.23
N LYS A 157 27.26 -0.50 10.43
CA LYS A 157 28.67 -0.74 10.08
C LYS A 157 28.91 -0.58 8.57
N GLU A 158 28.05 -1.14 7.72
CA GLU A 158 28.13 -1.00 6.27
C GLU A 158 28.00 0.46 5.80
N LEU A 159 27.11 1.24 6.44
CA LEU A 159 26.99 2.67 6.16
C LEU A 159 28.25 3.43 6.55
N ALA A 160 28.85 3.11 7.71
CA ALA A 160 30.08 3.74 8.18
C ALA A 160 31.25 3.44 7.24
N THR A 161 31.43 2.18 6.81
CA THR A 161 32.49 1.81 5.85
C THR A 161 32.29 2.48 4.50
N THR A 162 31.03 2.65 4.06
CA THR A 162 30.72 3.36 2.81
C THR A 162 31.03 4.85 2.91
N ALA A 163 30.75 5.47 4.06
CA ALA A 163 31.09 6.86 4.33
C ALA A 163 32.62 7.06 4.34
N GLU A 164 33.35 6.20 5.03
CA GLU A 164 34.81 6.23 5.08
C GLU A 164 35.44 6.11 3.69
N LYS A 165 34.98 5.15 2.89
CA LYS A 165 35.44 4.98 1.50
C LYS A 165 35.16 6.23 0.66
N ALA A 166 33.96 6.80 0.74
CA ALA A 166 33.60 8.01 0.01
C ALA A 166 34.45 9.22 0.41
N ALA A 167 34.83 9.33 1.68
CA ALA A 167 35.74 10.37 2.16
C ALA A 167 37.14 10.21 1.55
N ARG A 168 37.68 8.98 1.53
CA ARG A 168 39.00 8.68 0.92
C ARG A 168 39.02 8.96 -0.58
N GLU A 169 37.92 8.71 -1.29
CA GLU A 169 37.78 8.93 -2.74
C GLU A 169 37.42 10.39 -3.10
N GLY A 170 37.23 11.28 -2.12
CA GLY A 170 36.77 12.65 -2.37
C GLY A 170 35.33 12.76 -2.88
N ASN A 171 34.53 11.69 -2.81
CA ASN A 171 33.13 11.68 -3.25
C ASN A 171 32.21 12.33 -2.21
N MET A 172 32.19 13.67 -2.24
CA MET A 172 31.50 14.45 -1.22
C MET A 172 29.98 14.30 -1.20
N LYS A 173 29.39 14.08 -2.38
CA LYS A 173 27.96 13.82 -2.51
C LYS A 173 27.57 12.51 -1.80
N GLN A 174 28.38 11.46 -1.95
CA GLN A 174 28.11 10.18 -1.29
C GLN A 174 28.33 10.27 0.21
N LEU A 175 29.42 10.90 0.67
CA LEU A 175 29.71 11.09 2.10
C LEU A 175 28.58 11.84 2.83
N TYR A 176 28.10 12.94 2.24
CA TYR A 176 27.01 13.72 2.83
C TYR A 176 25.73 12.88 2.96
N ASN A 177 25.36 12.15 1.89
CA ASN A 177 24.16 11.33 1.89
C ASN A 177 24.21 10.15 2.88
N THR A 178 25.37 9.48 3.00
CA THR A 178 25.53 8.37 3.96
C THR A 178 25.56 8.86 5.41
N THR A 179 26.24 9.97 5.69
CA THR A 179 26.26 10.60 7.01
C THR A 179 24.87 11.07 7.43
N LYS A 180 24.10 11.66 6.51
CA LYS A 180 22.69 12.03 6.76
C LYS A 180 21.81 10.82 7.09
N LYS A 181 22.05 9.67 6.45
CA LYS A 181 21.37 8.39 6.77
C LYS A 181 21.76 7.86 8.15
N LEU A 182 23.05 7.95 8.53
CA LEU A 182 23.55 7.55 9.85
C LEU A 182 22.97 8.41 10.99
N ALA A 183 22.88 9.72 10.79
CA ALA A 183 22.39 10.68 11.79
C ALA A 183 20.86 10.57 12.05
N GLY A 184 20.13 9.71 11.35
CA GLY A 184 18.68 9.54 11.53
C GLY A 184 17.83 10.73 11.07
N LYS A 185 18.45 11.79 10.53
CA LYS A 185 17.78 13.00 10.01
C LYS A 185 17.30 12.77 8.56
N TYR A 186 16.41 11.79 8.36
CA TYR A 186 15.78 11.57 7.07
C TYR A 186 14.42 12.26 7.01
N ARG A 187 14.39 13.49 6.49
CA ARG A 187 13.23 13.99 5.75
C ARG A 187 13.51 13.70 4.27
N GLU A 188 12.60 12.98 3.62
CA GLU A 188 12.53 12.85 2.17
C GLU A 188 12.48 14.25 1.56
N THR A 189 13.62 14.76 1.12
CA THR A 189 13.64 15.92 0.24
C THR A 189 13.34 15.38 -1.15
N GLY A 190 12.09 15.57 -1.58
CA GLY A 190 11.62 15.25 -2.92
C GLY A 190 12.58 15.83 -3.97
N GLN A 191 12.88 15.03 -4.98
CA GLN A 191 13.68 15.44 -6.12
C GLN A 191 12.98 16.63 -6.79
N ARG A 192 13.56 17.84 -6.68
CA ARG A 192 13.24 18.94 -7.59
C ARG A 192 13.88 18.60 -8.94
N GLN A 193 13.07 18.15 -9.88
CA GLN A 193 13.46 18.17 -11.29
C GLN A 193 13.66 19.63 -11.70
N ARG A 194 14.86 19.97 -12.13
CA ARG A 194 15.16 21.27 -12.76
C ARG A 194 14.45 21.29 -14.11
N ARG A 195 13.48 22.20 -14.28
CA ARG A 195 13.04 22.62 -15.61
C ARG A 195 14.18 23.43 -16.23
N GLN A 196 14.77 22.93 -17.31
CA GLN A 196 15.54 23.77 -18.21
C GLN A 196 14.52 24.59 -19.02
N ALA A 197 14.59 25.91 -18.92
CA ALA A 197 13.98 26.80 -19.87
C ALA A 197 14.98 26.98 -21.01
N ASN A 198 14.60 26.62 -22.24
CA ASN A 198 15.30 27.06 -23.42
C ASN A 198 14.61 28.34 -23.93
N HIS A 199 15.44 29.33 -24.23
CA HIS A 199 15.12 30.50 -25.04
C HIS A 199 14.95 30.10 -26.50
#